data_AF-A0A6J0BNS6-F1
#
_entry.id   AF-A0A6J0BNS6-F1
#
_cell.length_a   1.000
_cell.length_b   1.000
_cell.length_c   1.000
_cell.angle_alpha   90.00
_cell.angle_beta   90.00
_cell.angle_gamma   90.00
#
_symmetry.space_group_name_H-M   'P 1'
#
loop_
_entity.id
_entity.type
_entity.pdbx_description
1 polymer ?
#
loop_
_entity_poly.entity_id
_entity_poly.type
_entity_poly.pdbx_seq_one_letter_code
_entity_poly.pdbx_strand_id
1 'polypeptide(L)'
;MFRITFAACFAIVALAIVSAEELYSDIHDDIDVMGILQNPAVRKTYYDCFMDLGPCVTEDAKFFKAHFPDAVASHCRRCTVKQREHFDTVAVWYTENEPEEWKTLIAKGIADAHGGK
;
A
#
# COMPACT_ATOMS: atom_id res chain seq x y z
N MET A 1 22.38 45.79 -40.52
CA MET A 1 20.95 45.99 -40.84
C MET A 1 20.17 44.82 -40.30
N PHE A 2 19.27 45.10 -39.37
CA PHE A 2 18.37 44.14 -38.71
C PHE A 2 17.59 43.31 -39.72
N ARG A 3 17.63 41.98 -39.58
CA ARG A 3 16.52 41.09 -39.95
C ARG A 3 16.32 40.09 -38.80
N ILE A 4 15.75 40.59 -37.70
CA ILE A 4 15.11 39.72 -36.70
C ILE A 4 13.82 39.23 -37.33
N THR A 5 13.69 37.95 -37.69
CA THR A 5 12.43 37.18 -37.91
C THR A 5 12.77 35.91 -38.72
N PHE A 6 12.41 34.66 -38.41
CA PHE A 6 11.47 34.01 -37.50
C PHE A 6 12.11 32.65 -37.13
N ALA A 7 12.27 32.37 -35.84
CA ALA A 7 11.57 31.28 -35.17
C ALA A 7 11.86 29.86 -35.72
N ALA A 8 12.94 29.24 -35.24
CA ALA A 8 12.99 27.79 -35.11
C ALA A 8 13.96 27.36 -34.00
N CYS A 9 14.06 28.13 -32.91
CA CYS A 9 14.42 27.55 -31.62
C CYS A 9 13.21 26.75 -31.17
N PHE A 10 13.05 25.53 -31.70
CA PHE A 10 12.13 24.54 -31.16
C PHE A 10 12.70 24.11 -29.80
N ALA A 11 12.56 24.98 -28.80
CA ALA A 11 12.67 24.60 -27.41
C ALA A 11 11.47 23.69 -27.15
N ILE A 12 11.67 22.39 -27.35
CA ILE A 12 10.75 21.36 -26.89
C ILE A 12 10.82 21.43 -25.37
N VAL A 13 9.98 22.27 -24.78
CA VAL A 13 9.68 22.20 -23.36
C VAL A 13 8.84 20.94 -23.20
N ALA A 14 9.50 19.84 -22.87
CA ALA A 14 8.81 18.64 -22.40
C ALA A 14 8.14 19.01 -21.08
N LEU A 15 6.86 19.38 -21.12
CA LEU A 15 6.02 19.36 -19.93
C LEU A 15 5.90 17.90 -19.52
N ALA A 16 6.77 17.47 -18.59
CA ALA A 16 6.50 16.29 -17.81
C ALA A 16 5.25 16.59 -16.98
N ILE A 17 4.11 16.07 -17.41
CA ILE A 17 2.91 16.06 -16.59
C ILE A 17 3.21 15.09 -15.44
N VAL A 18 3.67 15.61 -14.31
CA VAL A 18 3.64 14.87 -13.05
C VAL A 18 2.17 14.69 -12.71
N SER A 19 1.64 13.48 -12.96
CA SER A 19 0.38 13.08 -12.34
C SER A 19 0.65 12.93 -10.85
N ALA A 20 0.20 13.88 -10.04
CA ALA A 20 0.15 13.68 -8.60
C ALA A 20 -0.85 12.55 -8.35
N GLU A 21 -0.36 11.40 -7.89
CA GLU A 21 -1.21 10.27 -7.56
C GLU A 21 -1.85 10.50 -6.19
N GLU A 22 -3.16 10.28 -6.10
CA GLU A 22 -3.88 10.48 -4.83
C GLU A 22 -3.56 9.34 -3.85
N LEU A 23 -3.12 9.74 -2.66
CA LEU A 23 -2.87 8.82 -1.55
C LEU A 23 -4.17 8.18 -1.06
N TYR A 24 -4.06 7.06 -0.36
CA TYR A 24 -5.18 6.50 0.38
C TYR A 24 -5.61 7.44 1.51
N SER A 25 -6.86 7.28 1.97
CA SER A 25 -7.38 8.00 3.13
C SER A 25 -6.49 7.77 4.36
N ASP A 26 -6.25 8.82 5.15
CA ASP A 26 -5.46 8.80 6.38
C ASP A 26 -6.31 8.59 7.65
N ILE A 27 -7.64 8.45 7.51
CA ILE A 27 -8.58 8.26 8.62
C ILE A 27 -8.22 7.06 9.52
N HIS A 28 -7.54 6.07 8.95
CA HIS A 28 -7.17 4.82 9.63
C HIS A 28 -5.70 4.79 10.09
N ASP A 29 -4.97 5.91 9.99
CA ASP A 29 -3.52 5.95 10.25
C ASP A 29 -3.16 5.92 11.75
N ASP A 30 -4.12 6.09 12.66
CA ASP A 30 -3.89 6.03 14.11
C ASP A 30 -4.15 4.63 14.71
N ILE A 31 -4.25 3.60 13.85
CA ILE A 31 -4.36 2.20 14.28
C ILE A 31 -3.17 1.75 15.13
N ASP A 32 -3.43 1.07 16.25
CA ASP A 32 -2.38 0.48 17.09
C ASP A 32 -1.86 -0.84 16.52
N VAL A 33 -0.94 -0.72 15.55
CA VAL A 33 -0.31 -1.86 14.87
C VAL A 33 0.39 -2.80 15.86
N MET A 34 1.15 -2.26 16.82
CA MET A 34 1.89 -3.10 17.77
C MET A 34 0.96 -3.80 18.76
N GLY A 35 -0.10 -3.14 19.21
CA GLY A 35 -1.13 -3.79 20.04
C GLY A 35 -1.83 -4.93 19.32
N ILE A 36 -2.09 -4.79 18.01
CA ILE A 36 -2.62 -5.88 17.17
C ILE A 36 -1.60 -7.01 17.07
N LEU A 37 -0.37 -6.71 16.67
CA LEU A 37 0.69 -7.71 16.46
C LEU A 37 1.05 -8.46 17.74
N GLN A 38 1.08 -7.80 18.89
CA GLN A 38 1.43 -8.42 20.18
C GLN A 38 0.29 -9.24 20.80
N ASN A 39 -0.94 -9.11 20.31
CA ASN A 39 -2.08 -9.87 20.79
C ASN A 39 -2.42 -11.02 19.82
N PRO A 40 -2.12 -12.29 20.14
CA PRO A 40 -2.31 -13.41 19.21
C PRO A 40 -3.75 -13.59 18.74
N ALA A 41 -4.75 -13.34 19.58
CA ALA A 41 -6.15 -13.49 19.21
C ALA A 41 -6.59 -12.39 18.21
N VAL A 42 -6.15 -11.15 18.45
CA VAL A 42 -6.45 -10.03 17.55
C VAL A 42 -5.67 -10.17 16.25
N ARG A 43 -4.36 -10.44 16.32
CA ARG A 43 -3.52 -10.71 15.13
C ARG A 43 -4.13 -11.78 14.25
N LYS A 44 -4.53 -12.92 14.83
CA LYS A 44 -5.18 -13.99 14.07
C LYS A 44 -6.47 -13.53 13.39
N THR A 45 -7.27 -12.70 14.06
CA THR A 45 -8.50 -12.14 13.47
C THR A 45 -8.19 -11.27 12.25
N TYR A 46 -7.14 -10.45 12.29
CA TYR A 46 -6.69 -9.67 11.14
C TYR A 46 -6.16 -10.57 10.03
N TYR A 47 -5.30 -11.53 10.36
CA TYR A 47 -4.76 -12.47 9.38
C TYR A 47 -5.86 -13.26 8.67
N ASP A 48 -6.79 -13.84 9.42
CA ASP A 48 -7.94 -14.58 8.86
C ASP A 48 -8.79 -13.68 7.95
N CYS A 49 -9.00 -12.41 8.32
CA CYS A 49 -9.69 -11.42 7.49
C CYS A 49 -8.96 -11.21 6.16
N PHE A 50 -7.63 -10.99 6.17
CA PHE A 50 -6.85 -10.76 4.95
C PHE A 50 -6.73 -12.02 4.09
N MET A 51 -6.82 -13.20 4.70
CA MET A 51 -6.78 -14.49 4.04
C MET A 51 -8.15 -15.03 3.59
N ASP A 52 -9.22 -14.25 3.74
CA ASP A 52 -10.61 -14.66 3.43
C ASP A 52 -11.09 -15.90 4.24
N LEU A 53 -10.49 -16.13 5.42
CA LEU A 53 -10.85 -17.22 6.34
C LEU A 53 -11.84 -16.77 7.43
N GLY A 54 -12.09 -15.46 7.54
CA GLY A 54 -13.01 -14.88 8.50
C GLY A 54 -13.42 -13.44 8.14
N PRO A 55 -14.37 -12.85 8.88
CA PRO A 55 -14.80 -11.49 8.64
C PRO A 55 -13.75 -10.47 9.13
N CYS A 56 -13.68 -9.33 8.46
CA CYS A 56 -12.96 -8.16 8.94
C CYS A 56 -13.82 -7.40 9.95
N VAL A 57 -13.39 -7.38 11.22
CA VAL A 57 -14.21 -6.90 12.35
C VAL A 57 -14.20 -5.38 12.47
N THR A 58 -13.06 -4.73 12.22
CA THR A 58 -12.89 -3.27 12.35
C THR A 58 -12.98 -2.58 10.98
N GLU A 59 -13.32 -1.29 10.98
CA GLU A 59 -13.27 -0.49 9.74
C GLU A 59 -11.85 -0.38 9.20
N ASP A 60 -10.84 -0.26 10.08
CA ASP A 60 -9.44 -0.26 9.66
C ASP A 60 -9.06 -1.57 8.94
N ALA A 61 -9.47 -2.74 9.47
CA ALA A 61 -9.20 -4.02 8.83
C ALA A 61 -9.84 -4.11 7.44
N LYS A 62 -11.08 -3.62 7.28
CA LYS A 62 -11.77 -3.57 5.98
C LYS A 62 -11.04 -2.64 5.01
N PHE A 63 -10.66 -1.46 5.48
CA PHE A 63 -9.93 -0.48 4.69
C PHE A 63 -8.58 -1.04 4.22
N PHE A 64 -7.76 -1.54 5.13
CA PHE A 64 -6.45 -2.07 4.77
C PHE A 64 -6.55 -3.31 3.88
N LYS A 65 -7.48 -4.23 4.15
CA LYS A 65 -7.72 -5.37 3.24
C LYS A 65 -8.10 -4.93 1.83
N ALA A 66 -8.98 -3.93 1.70
CA ALA A 66 -9.43 -3.45 0.39
C ALA A 66 -8.29 -2.85 -0.45
N HIS A 67 -7.28 -2.26 0.19
CA HIS A 67 -6.14 -1.64 -0.48
C HIS A 67 -4.89 -2.52 -0.49
N PHE A 68 -4.85 -3.60 0.30
CA PHE A 68 -3.68 -4.46 0.45
C PHE A 68 -3.13 -5.01 -0.87
N PRO A 69 -3.95 -5.53 -1.81
CA PRO A 69 -3.44 -6.00 -3.10
C PRO A 69 -2.72 -4.90 -3.90
N ASP A 70 -3.34 -3.72 -4.01
CA ASP A 70 -2.76 -2.56 -4.69
C ASP A 70 -1.48 -2.08 -3.99
N ALA A 71 -1.48 -2.01 -2.65
CA ALA A 71 -0.32 -1.61 -1.86
C ALA A 71 0.87 -2.56 -2.04
N VAL A 72 0.64 -3.88 -2.07
CA VAL A 72 1.72 -4.85 -2.29
C VAL A 72 2.22 -4.80 -3.73
N ALA A 73 1.33 -4.80 -4.72
CA ALA A 73 1.72 -4.82 -6.14
C ALA A 73 2.39 -3.52 -6.61
N SER A 74 1.98 -2.38 -6.05
CA SER A 74 2.54 -1.06 -6.38
C SER A 74 3.71 -0.63 -5.51
N HIS A 75 4.12 -1.45 -4.53
CA HIS A 75 5.10 -1.07 -3.50
C HIS A 75 4.70 0.19 -2.72
N CYS A 76 3.45 0.22 -2.23
CA CYS A 76 2.88 1.26 -1.39
C CYS A 76 2.93 2.66 -2.00
N ARG A 77 2.82 2.75 -3.33
CA ARG A 77 2.94 4.01 -4.09
C ARG A 77 1.94 5.07 -3.63
N ARG A 78 0.75 4.63 -3.20
CA ARG A 78 -0.36 5.47 -2.73
C ARG A 78 -0.52 5.50 -1.21
N CYS A 79 0.36 4.83 -0.46
CA CYS A 79 0.31 4.83 1.00
C CYS A 79 0.67 6.22 1.56
N THR A 80 0.11 6.60 2.70
CA THR A 80 0.60 7.73 3.49
C THR A 80 1.98 7.42 4.09
N VAL A 81 2.61 8.41 4.74
CA VAL A 81 3.87 8.16 5.47
C VAL A 81 3.66 7.15 6.59
N LYS A 82 2.62 7.33 7.42
CA LYS A 82 2.29 6.41 8.52
C LYS A 82 1.94 5.01 8.01
N GLN A 83 1.20 4.89 6.92
CA GLN A 83 0.86 3.59 6.33
C GLN A 83 2.09 2.80 5.87
N ARG A 84 3.11 3.48 5.33
CA ARG A 84 4.40 2.83 5.01
C ARG A 84 5.12 2.36 6.26
N GLU A 85 5.21 3.21 7.28
CA GLU A 85 5.84 2.85 8.56
C GLU A 85 5.13 1.66 9.23
N HIS A 86 3.80 1.64 9.16
CA HIS A 86 2.98 0.52 9.63
C HIS A 86 3.25 -0.75 8.82
N PHE A 87 3.28 -0.66 7.49
CA PHE A 87 3.58 -1.80 6.63
C PHE A 87 4.97 -2.38 6.91
N ASP A 88 5.98 -1.51 7.07
CA ASP A 88 7.35 -1.92 7.42
C ASP A 88 7.39 -2.59 8.80
N THR A 89 6.68 -2.06 9.78
CA THR A 89 6.58 -2.65 11.13
C THR A 89 5.94 -4.04 11.08
N VAL A 90 4.85 -4.19 10.34
CA VAL A 90 4.17 -5.48 10.12
C VAL A 90 5.11 -6.46 9.41
N ALA A 91 5.80 -6.02 8.36
CA ALA A 91 6.72 -6.86 7.60
C ALA A 91 7.88 -7.36 8.47
N VAL A 92 8.52 -6.48 9.24
CA VAL A 92 9.61 -6.86 10.17
C VAL A 92 9.09 -7.85 11.20
N TRP A 93 7.97 -7.55 11.86
CA TRP A 93 7.42 -8.43 12.89
C TRP A 93 7.09 -9.82 12.34
N TYR A 94 6.39 -9.90 11.20
CA TYR A 94 5.99 -11.17 10.61
C TYR A 94 7.19 -11.97 10.09
N THR A 95 8.19 -11.31 9.49
CA THR A 95 9.40 -12.01 9.02
C THR A 95 10.25 -12.59 10.15
N GLU A 96 10.24 -11.95 11.32
CA GLU A 96 10.95 -12.43 12.51
C GLU A 96 10.18 -13.51 13.29
N ASN A 97 8.84 -13.43 13.33
CA ASN A 97 8.02 -14.25 14.23
C ASN A 97 7.23 -15.35 13.49
N GLU A 98 6.65 -15.05 12.33
CA GLU A 98 5.72 -15.92 11.60
C GLU A 98 6.00 -15.88 10.07
N PRO A 99 7.22 -16.25 9.62
CA PRO A 99 7.67 -15.98 8.24
C PRO A 99 6.90 -16.74 7.15
N GLU A 100 6.33 -17.91 7.46
CA GLU A 100 5.53 -18.67 6.49
C GLU A 100 4.14 -18.04 6.28
N GLU A 101 3.55 -17.47 7.34
CA GLU A 101 2.32 -16.68 7.24
C GLU A 101 2.56 -15.41 6.41
N TRP A 102 3.70 -14.74 6.63
CA TRP A 102 4.10 -13.58 5.83
C TRP A 102 4.16 -13.89 4.33
N LYS A 103 4.87 -14.96 3.96
CA LYS A 103 5.03 -15.37 2.56
C LYS A 103 3.67 -15.65 1.93
N THR A 104 2.80 -16.34 2.66
CA THR A 104 1.46 -16.71 2.18
C THR A 104 0.58 -15.47 1.99
N LEU A 105 0.60 -14.55 2.95
CA LEU A 105 -0.14 -13.29 2.90
C LEU A 105 0.29 -12.41 1.72
N ILE A 106 1.60 -12.24 1.51
CA ILE A 106 2.14 -11.45 0.39
C ILE A 106 1.83 -12.12 -0.96
N ALA A 107 1.97 -13.44 -1.06
CA ALA A 107 1.61 -14.18 -2.26
C ALA A 107 0.13 -13.99 -2.61
N LYS A 108 -0.77 -14.04 -1.61
CA LYS A 108 -2.19 -13.72 -1.79
C LYS A 108 -2.39 -12.29 -2.29
N GLY A 109 -1.79 -11.29 -1.63
CA GLY A 109 -1.92 -9.90 -2.06
C GLY A 109 -1.50 -9.66 -3.52
N ILE A 110 -0.40 -10.28 -3.96
CA ILE A 110 0.07 -10.21 -5.36
C ILE A 110 -0.91 -10.92 -6.31
N ALA A 111 -1.47 -12.07 -5.92
CA ALA A 111 -2.44 -12.79 -6.73
C ALA A 111 -3.74 -11.99 -6.89
N ASP A 112 -4.26 -11.44 -5.79
CA ASP A 112 -5.49 -10.64 -5.77
C ASP A 112 -5.35 -9.38 -6.62
N ALA A 113 -4.16 -8.76 -6.66
CA ALA A 113 -3.88 -7.58 -7.49
C ALA A 113 -4.01 -7.85 -8.99
N HIS A 114 -3.82 -9.10 -9.43
CA HIS A 114 -3.94 -9.53 -10.82
C HIS A 114 -5.28 -10.19 -11.13
N GLY A 115 -6.31 -9.96 -10.32
CA GLY A 115 -7.65 -10.54 -10.51
C GLY A 115 -7.77 -11.98 -10.00
N GLY A 116 -6.94 -12.36 -9.02
CA GLY A 116 -7.06 -13.61 -8.29
C GLY A 116 -8.43 -13.75 -7.60
N LYS A 117 -9.01 -14.94 -7.72
CA LYS A 117 -10.21 -15.39 -7.00
C LYS A 117 -9.81 -16.02 -5.68
#